data_AF-A0AA35YJI7-F1
#
_entry.id   AF-A0AA35YJI7-F1
#
_cell.length_a   1.000
_cell.length_b   1.000
_cell.length_c   1.000
_cell.angle_alpha   90.00
_cell.angle_beta   90.00
_cell.angle_gamma   90.00
#
_symmetry.space_group_name_H-M   'P 1'
#
loop_
_entity.id
_entity.type
_entity.pdbx_description
1 polymer ?
#
loop_
_entity_poly.entity_id
_entity_poly.type
_entity_poly.pdbx_seq_one_letter_code
_entity_poly.pdbx_strand_id
1 'polypeptide(L)'
;MASSYSISSSLNRSSKKSTVNDPKTCDCGFPARILTSTTPKNPGRHFMVCNEGKCKYWKWLDVEPVQMPLMEVVEGMKAELVALKTEVEKVKEDMEQMKKEKYSDAIAMKEKIYKFTIGFLFLIIVYMMK
;
A
#
# COMPACT_ATOMS: atom_id res chain seq x y z
N MET A 1 -39.74 48.15 43.88
CA MET A 1 -39.07 46.86 43.59
C MET A 1 -39.52 46.39 42.22
N ALA A 2 -38.68 46.50 41.20
CA ALA A 2 -38.62 45.63 40.01
C ALA A 2 -37.57 46.20 39.05
N SER A 3 -36.74 45.29 38.54
CA SER A 3 -35.44 45.53 37.92
C SER A 3 -35.49 46.07 36.49
N SER A 4 -34.42 46.80 36.19
CA SER A 4 -33.91 47.24 34.90
C SER A 4 -33.59 46.09 33.92
N TYR A 5 -33.91 46.29 32.64
CA TYR A 5 -33.21 45.63 31.53
C TYR A 5 -33.01 46.62 30.39
N SER A 6 -31.76 47.05 30.17
CA SER A 6 -31.32 47.72 28.95
C SER A 6 -30.33 46.79 28.26
N ILE A 7 -30.76 46.21 27.13
CA ILE A 7 -29.91 45.35 26.31
C ILE A 7 -29.05 46.27 25.43
N SER A 8 -27.79 46.48 25.83
CA SER A 8 -26.79 47.10 24.96
C SER A 8 -26.12 46.03 24.10
N SER A 9 -26.42 46.08 22.80
CA SER A 9 -25.69 45.38 21.76
C SER A 9 -24.30 45.99 21.59
N SER A 10 -23.27 45.22 21.85
CA SER A 10 -21.90 45.55 21.46
C SER A 10 -21.23 44.27 21.01
N LEU A 11 -21.04 44.18 19.70
CA LEU A 11 -20.36 43.10 18.99
C LEU A 11 -18.94 42.96 19.51
N ASN A 12 -18.75 42.14 20.55
CA ASN A 12 -17.41 41.70 20.94
C ASN A 12 -16.95 40.67 19.91
N ARG A 13 -16.32 41.20 18.85
CA ARG A 13 -15.44 40.48 17.94
C ARG A 13 -14.50 39.65 18.79
N SER A 14 -14.77 38.34 18.80
CA SER A 14 -14.12 37.36 19.65
C SER A 14 -12.62 37.35 19.37
N SER A 15 -11.85 38.07 20.17
CA SER A 15 -10.42 37.79 20.36
C SER A 15 -10.34 36.49 21.16
N LYS A 16 -10.60 35.37 20.48
CA LYS A 16 -10.14 34.05 20.94
C LYS A 16 -8.63 34.10 20.90
N LYS A 17 -8.04 34.55 22.01
CA LYS A 17 -6.67 34.25 22.37
C LYS A 17 -6.63 32.75 22.67
N SER A 18 -6.57 31.94 21.61
CA SER A 18 -6.36 30.51 21.70
C SER A 18 -4.92 30.29 22.15
N THR A 19 -4.71 30.25 23.46
CA THR A 19 -3.50 29.72 24.10
C THR A 19 -3.49 28.19 24.02
N VAL A 20 -3.71 27.66 22.82
CA VAL A 20 -3.43 26.27 22.48
C VAL A 20 -2.43 26.38 21.35
N ASN A 21 -1.15 26.19 21.68
CA ASN A 21 -0.11 26.02 20.68
C ASN A 21 -0.45 24.76 19.89
N ASP A 22 -1.29 24.88 18.86
CA ASP A 22 -1.31 23.89 17.80
C ASP A 22 0.11 23.89 17.22
N PRO A 23 0.88 22.78 17.32
CA PRO A 23 2.30 22.75 16.97
C PRO A 23 2.60 23.12 15.51
N LYS A 24 1.56 23.38 14.71
CA LYS A 24 1.62 23.72 13.29
C LYS A 24 1.16 25.15 12.97
N THR A 25 1.22 26.10 13.91
CA THR A 25 0.85 27.51 13.66
C THR A 25 2.07 28.45 13.65
N CYS A 26 2.06 29.44 12.75
CA CYS A 26 3.07 30.52 12.68
C CYS A 26 2.81 31.59 13.76
N ASP A 27 3.78 32.49 13.96
CA ASP A 27 3.62 33.71 14.76
C ASP A 27 2.48 34.63 14.27
N CYS A 28 2.04 34.43 13.03
CA CYS A 28 0.94 35.15 12.40
C CYS A 28 -0.45 34.54 12.66
N GLY A 29 -0.54 33.45 13.42
CA GLY A 29 -1.79 32.74 13.74
C GLY A 29 -2.36 31.87 12.61
N PHE A 30 -1.69 31.80 11.45
CA PHE A 30 -2.02 30.92 10.33
C PHE A 30 -1.25 29.60 10.37
N PRO A 31 -1.65 28.56 9.62
CA PRO A 31 -0.91 27.32 9.53
C PRO A 31 0.52 27.50 8.98
N ALA A 32 1.46 26.76 9.54
CA ALA A 32 2.80 26.57 9.02
C ALA A 32 2.84 25.33 8.11
N ARG A 33 3.70 25.37 7.08
CA ARG A 33 3.97 24.24 6.19
C ARG A 33 5.33 23.62 6.49
N ILE A 34 5.46 22.31 6.26
CA ILE A 34 6.71 21.56 6.47
C ILE A 34 7.46 21.47 5.14
N LEU A 35 8.76 21.73 5.18
CA LEU A 35 9.69 21.61 4.06
C LEU A 35 10.89 20.74 4.45
N THR A 36 11.57 20.19 3.44
CA THR A 36 12.78 19.37 3.61
C THR A 36 13.99 20.17 3.15
N SER A 37 15.01 20.25 4.00
CA SER A 37 16.26 20.93 3.67
C SER A 37 17.05 20.15 2.63
N THR A 38 17.40 20.83 1.54
CA THR A 38 18.30 20.34 0.49
C THR A 38 19.71 20.90 0.63
N THR A 39 20.00 21.60 1.73
CA THR A 39 21.32 22.19 1.96
C THR A 39 22.34 21.10 2.24
N PRO A 40 23.59 21.20 1.74
CA PRO A 40 24.63 20.20 2.01
C PRO A 40 24.94 20.03 3.51
N LYS A 41 24.71 21.08 4.31
CA LYS A 41 24.95 21.07 5.76
C LYS A 41 23.85 20.35 6.54
N ASN A 42 22.62 20.31 6.04
CA ASN A 42 21.48 19.69 6.71
C ASN A 42 20.58 18.94 5.70
N PRO A 43 21.10 17.97 4.94
CA PRO A 43 20.30 17.29 3.92
C PRO A 43 19.20 16.45 4.58
N GLY A 44 17.99 16.48 4.03
CA GLY A 44 16.86 15.66 4.49
C GLY A 44 16.16 16.13 5.76
N ARG A 45 16.72 17.09 6.50
CA ARG A 45 16.13 17.59 7.75
C ARG A 45 14.87 18.43 7.48
N HIS A 46 13.81 18.19 8.24
CA HIS A 46 12.54 18.92 8.09
C HIS A 46 12.51 20.22 8.91
N PHE A 47 11.89 21.26 8.35
CA PHE A 47 11.65 22.54 9.02
C PHE A 47 10.26 23.08 8.66
N MET A 48 9.70 23.89 9.55
CA MET A 48 8.44 24.59 9.34
C MET A 48 8.67 26.03 8.91
N VAL A 49 7.83 26.52 8.00
CA VAL A 49 7.77 27.94 7.60
C VAL A 49 6.34 28.43 7.53
N CYS A 50 6.14 29.75 7.59
CA CYS A 50 4.83 30.35 7.32
C CYS A 50 4.30 29.90 5.95
N ASN A 51 3.07 29.38 5.90
CA ASN A 51 2.45 28.99 4.63
C ASN A 51 2.11 30.19 3.76
N GLU A 52 1.55 31.23 4.38
CA GLU A 52 1.05 32.44 3.71
C GLU A 52 2.14 33.48 3.42
N GLY A 53 3.38 33.27 3.90
CA GLY A 53 4.46 34.26 3.79
C GLY A 53 4.22 35.57 4.55
N LYS A 54 3.18 35.66 5.39
CA LYS A 54 2.81 36.87 6.15
C LYS A 54 3.75 37.19 7.29
N CYS A 55 4.55 36.22 7.75
CA CYS A 55 5.59 36.43 8.75
C CYS A 55 6.84 35.60 8.43
N LYS A 56 7.93 35.89 9.14
CA LYS A 56 9.24 35.22 8.99
C LYS A 56 9.38 33.97 9.86
N TYR A 57 8.26 33.35 10.24
CA TYR A 57 8.27 32.14 11.06
C TYR A 57 9.09 31.05 10.39
N TRP A 58 10.07 30.53 11.13
CA TRP A 58 10.92 29.41 10.72
C TRP A 58 11.34 28.63 11.97
N LYS A 59 11.25 27.30 11.93
CA LYS A 59 11.66 26.44 13.05
C LYS A 59 12.05 25.03 12.57
N TRP A 60 13.12 24.47 13.11
CA TRP A 60 13.44 23.05 12.88
C TRP A 60 12.39 22.13 13.49
N LEU A 61 12.09 21.03 12.80
CA LEU A 61 11.34 19.91 13.36
C LEU A 61 12.35 18.90 13.90
N ASP A 62 12.64 18.99 15.19
CA ASP A 62 13.58 18.07 15.88
C ASP A 62 12.91 16.75 16.28
N VAL A 63 11.58 16.70 16.21
CA VAL A 63 10.81 15.46 16.33
C VAL A 63 10.72 14.92 14.91
N GLU A 64 11.39 13.79 14.64
CA GLU A 64 11.08 12.99 13.45
C GLU A 64 9.56 12.89 13.34
N PRO A 65 8.95 13.03 12.13
CA PRO A 65 7.53 12.78 12.00
C PRO A 65 7.29 11.43 12.64
N VAL A 66 6.51 11.41 13.74
CA VAL A 66 6.20 10.21 14.51
C VAL A 66 5.87 9.16 13.46
N GLN A 67 6.79 8.23 13.28
CA GLN A 67 6.59 7.11 12.39
C GLN A 67 5.30 6.49 12.92
N MET A 68 4.20 6.55 12.16
CA MET A 68 3.04 5.70 12.42
C MET A 68 3.61 4.33 12.81
N PRO A 69 3.18 3.72 13.93
CA PRO A 69 3.96 2.73 14.66
C PRO A 69 4.60 1.75 13.69
N LEU A 70 5.86 1.99 13.33
CA LEU A 70 6.55 1.33 12.22
C LEU A 70 6.52 -0.18 12.46
N MET A 71 6.52 -0.57 13.73
CA MET A 71 6.39 -1.94 14.19
C MET A 71 5.08 -2.60 13.75
N GLU A 72 3.92 -1.94 13.84
CA GLU A 72 2.61 -2.53 13.47
C GLU A 72 2.53 -2.77 11.96
N VAL A 73 3.00 -1.81 11.15
CA VAL A 73 3.06 -1.96 9.69
C VAL A 73 4.06 -3.06 9.32
N VAL A 74 5.21 -3.11 9.97
CA VAL A 74 6.24 -4.14 9.72
C VAL A 74 5.76 -5.53 10.13
N GLU A 75 5.00 -5.66 11.22
CA GLU A 75 4.41 -6.92 11.66
C GLU A 75 3.32 -7.41 10.70
N GLY A 76 2.44 -6.51 10.25
CA GLY A 76 1.43 -6.83 9.22
C GLY A 76 2.07 -7.29 7.91
N MET A 77 3.07 -6.55 7.42
CA MET A 77 3.80 -6.92 6.20
C MET A 77 4.52 -8.27 6.33
N LYS A 78 5.06 -8.60 7.52
CA LYS A 78 5.67 -9.91 7.77
C LYS A 78 4.64 -11.03 7.71
N ALA A 79 3.46 -10.84 8.28
CA ALA A 79 2.39 -11.83 8.23
C ALA A 79 1.93 -12.08 6.79
N GLU A 80 1.74 -11.03 6.00
CA GLU A 80 1.41 -11.13 4.57
C GLU A 80 2.52 -11.81 3.77
N LEU A 81 3.79 -11.51 4.06
CA LEU A 81 4.93 -12.15 3.38
C LEU A 81 5.00 -13.65 3.65
N VAL A 82 4.69 -14.10 4.88
CA VAL A 82 4.62 -15.52 5.22
C VAL A 82 3.44 -16.20 4.55
N ALA A 83 2.27 -15.58 4.54
CA ALA A 83 1.08 -16.09 3.85
C ALA A 83 1.33 -16.23 2.34
N LEU A 84 1.85 -15.17 1.71
CA LEU A 84 2.19 -15.15 0.29
C LEU A 84 3.24 -16.21 -0.06
N LYS A 85 4.28 -16.37 0.77
CA LYS A 85 5.29 -17.42 0.57
C LYS A 85 4.68 -18.81 0.57
N THR A 86 3.71 -19.06 1.45
CA THR A 86 3.01 -20.35 1.54
C THR A 86 2.14 -20.60 0.30
N GLU A 87 1.45 -19.58 -0.20
CA GLU A 87 0.67 -19.69 -1.45
C GLU A 87 1.56 -19.95 -2.66
N VAL A 88 2.71 -19.27 -2.74
CA VAL A 88 3.69 -19.49 -3.82
C VAL A 88 4.22 -20.93 -3.80
N GLU A 89 4.46 -21.51 -2.63
CA GLU A 89 4.87 -22.91 -2.50
C GLU A 89 3.78 -23.88 -3.00
N LYS A 90 2.51 -23.67 -2.61
CA LYS A 90 1.38 -24.47 -3.09
C LYS A 90 1.18 -24.37 -4.60
N VAL A 91 1.20 -23.15 -5.15
CA VAL A 91 1.07 -22.92 -6.60
C VAL A 91 2.19 -23.62 -7.38
N LYS A 92 3.40 -23.66 -6.81
CA LYS A 92 4.52 -24.39 -7.41
C LYS A 92 4.28 -25.90 -7.42
N GLU A 93 3.79 -26.46 -6.32
CA GLU A 93 3.42 -27.89 -6.22
C GLU A 93 2.31 -28.25 -7.22
N ASP A 94 1.25 -27.45 -7.30
CA ASP A 94 0.14 -27.63 -8.25
C ASP A 94 0.63 -27.56 -9.71
N MET A 95 1.58 -26.67 -10.01
CA MET A 95 2.18 -26.56 -11.34
C MET A 95 3.00 -27.80 -11.70
N GLU A 96 3.76 -28.35 -10.76
CA GLU A 96 4.50 -29.60 -10.95
C GLU A 96 3.57 -30.80 -11.14
N GLN A 97 2.48 -30.85 -10.39
CA GLN A 97 1.44 -31.88 -10.54
C GLN A 97 0.76 -31.79 -11.90
N MET A 98 0.27 -30.62 -12.30
CA MET A 98 -0.35 -30.41 -13.61
C MET A 98 0.59 -30.80 -14.76
N LYS A 99 1.90 -30.55 -14.62
CA LYS A 99 2.89 -30.95 -15.62
C LYS A 99 3.00 -32.47 -15.74
N LYS A 100 2.96 -33.21 -14.63
CA LYS A 100 2.96 -34.68 -14.62
C LYS A 100 1.68 -35.24 -15.23
N GLU A 101 0.52 -34.68 -14.90
CA GLU A 101 -0.77 -35.08 -15.46
C GLU A 101 -0.79 -34.88 -16.98
N LYS A 102 -0.37 -33.70 -17.49
CA LYS A 102 -0.25 -33.45 -18.94
C LYS A 102 0.69 -34.44 -19.64
N TYR A 103 1.80 -34.81 -19.00
CA TYR A 103 2.73 -35.79 -19.56
C TYR A 103 2.12 -37.19 -19.61
N SER A 104 1.41 -37.60 -18.55
CA SER A 104 0.66 -38.86 -18.49
C SER A 104 -0.41 -38.93 -19.58
N ASP A 105 -1.22 -37.88 -19.74
CA ASP A 105 -2.26 -37.79 -20.77
C ASP A 105 -1.67 -37.87 -22.18
N ALA A 106 -0.53 -37.21 -22.42
CA ALA A 106 0.18 -37.28 -23.70
C ALA A 106 0.68 -38.69 -24.00
N ILE A 107 1.19 -39.42 -22.99
CA ILE A 107 1.59 -40.83 -23.14
C ILE A 107 0.37 -41.70 -23.47
N ALA A 108 -0.72 -41.56 -22.71
CA ALA A 108 -1.94 -42.34 -22.92
C ALA A 108 -2.56 -42.09 -24.31
N MET A 109 -2.54 -40.84 -24.80
CA MET A 109 -2.95 -40.51 -26.16
C MET A 109 -2.07 -41.19 -27.21
N LYS A 110 -0.74 -41.15 -27.05
CA LYS A 110 0.19 -41.82 -27.97
C LYS A 110 -0.04 -43.33 -28.03
N GLU A 111 -0.30 -43.97 -26.89
CA GLU A 111 -0.57 -45.41 -26.84
C GLU A 111 -1.84 -45.78 -27.60
N LYS A 112 -2.93 -45.00 -27.42
CA LYS A 112 -4.19 -45.19 -28.16
C LYS A 112 -3.99 -45.03 -29.66
N ILE A 113 -3.25 -44.00 -30.08
CA ILE A 113 -2.95 -43.75 -31.49
C ILE A 113 -2.14 -44.93 -32.06
N TYR A 114 -1.09 -45.38 -31.37
CA TYR A 114 -0.28 -46.51 -31.83
C TYR A 114 -1.09 -47.80 -32.00
N LYS A 115 -1.95 -48.13 -31.03
CA LYS A 115 -2.87 -49.27 -31.11
C LYS A 115 -3.83 -49.16 -32.29
N PHE A 116 -4.40 -47.97 -32.51
CA PHE A 116 -5.29 -47.71 -33.65
C PHE A 116 -4.56 -47.89 -34.98
N THR A 117 -3.36 -47.34 -35.11
CA THR A 117 -2.52 -47.45 -36.33
C THR A 117 -2.15 -48.90 -36.63
N ILE A 118 -1.72 -49.68 -35.63
CA ILE A 118 -1.43 -51.11 -35.82
C ILE A 118 -2.68 -51.86 -36.27
N GLY A 119 -3.82 -51.66 -35.60
CA GLY A 119 -5.07 -52.33 -35.97
C GLY A 119 -5.51 -52.01 -37.40
N PHE A 120 -5.36 -50.75 -37.81
CA PHE A 120 -5.66 -50.31 -39.16
C PHE A 120 -4.74 -50.95 -40.21
N LEU A 121 -3.42 -51.01 -39.94
CA LEU A 121 -2.46 -51.69 -40.82
C LEU A 121 -2.75 -53.19 -40.95
N PHE A 122 -3.10 -53.86 -39.85
CA PHE A 122 -3.47 -55.27 -39.86
C PHE A 122 -4.71 -55.54 -40.73
N LEU A 123 -5.74 -54.70 -40.62
CA LEU A 123 -6.94 -54.80 -41.47
C LEU A 123 -6.62 -54.65 -42.95
N ILE A 124 -5.75 -53.70 -43.31
CA ILE A 124 -5.30 -53.52 -44.71
C ILE A 124 -4.60 -54.78 -45.21
N ILE A 125 -3.68 -55.36 -44.43
CA ILE A 125 -2.95 -56.57 -44.83
C ILE A 125 -3.93 -57.73 -45.07
N VAL A 126 -4.88 -57.95 -44.15
CA VAL A 126 -5.90 -59.01 -44.30
C VAL A 126 -6.76 -58.79 -45.54
N TYR A 127 -7.14 -57.55 -45.84
CA TYR A 127 -7.90 -57.21 -47.05
C TYR A 127 -7.10 -57.49 -48.32
N MET A 128 -5.80 -57.17 -48.34
CA MET A 128 -4.93 -57.41 -49.49
C MET A 128 -4.62 -58.90 -49.73
N MET A 129 -4.83 -59.76 -48.73
CA MET A 129 -4.63 -61.21 -48.83
C MET A 129 -5.88 -61.98 -49.29
N LYS A 130 -7.01 -61.30 -49.52
CA LYS A 130 -8.30 -61.89 -49.87
C LYS A 130 -8.64 -61.65 -51.34
#